data_AF-A0A9P7VU51-F1
#
_entry.id   AF-A0A9P7VU51-F1
#
_cell.length_a   1.000
_cell.length_b   1.000
_cell.length_c   1.000
_cell.angle_alpha   90.00
_cell.angle_beta   90.00
_cell.angle_gamma   90.00
#
_symmetry.space_group_name_H-M   'P 1'
#
loop_
_entity.id
_entity.type
_entity.pdbx_description
1 polymer ?
#
loop_
_entity_poly.entity_id
_entity_poly.type
_entity_poly.pdbx_seq_one_letter_code
_entity_poly.pdbx_strand_id
1 'polypeptide(L)'
;MPPRRKRTRTRAANSAGVATVTPIQAFFAQYPAFAYDPSEETMKQFWNMLRQFEWGGVNGDRDVALSGIRDAIAQQFNDIYGGNAEDLGAWQRLCEMVGEGDVPTNINASRAAMKRIFVNICDLVDYPATQVRPPLFSTEVELAEYSRSNGKIYPRDNAYAGGLLRFLLRKIKHPSQHRGGSTGRGGGSGRGGGRGRGGGRGRGGRRGRASN
;
A
#
# COMPACT_ATOMS: atom_id res chain seq x y z
N MET A 1 -1.16 -45.00 49.78
CA MET A 1 -0.07 -44.51 50.67
C MET A 1 1.26 -44.69 49.93
N PRO A 2 2.30 -43.86 50.14
CA PRO A 2 2.55 -42.43 49.83
C PRO A 2 3.61 -42.32 48.66
N PRO A 3 4.31 -41.20 48.29
CA PRO A 3 4.54 -39.98 49.06
C PRO A 3 4.45 -38.60 48.37
N ARG A 4 4.26 -37.60 49.24
CA ARG A 4 4.52 -36.16 49.05
C ARG A 4 6.03 -35.89 49.06
N ARG A 5 6.50 -35.00 48.19
CA ARG A 5 7.75 -34.18 48.26
C ARG A 5 7.75 -33.26 47.02
N LYS A 6 8.26 -32.03 46.97
CA LYS A 6 8.72 -30.96 47.88
C LYS A 6 8.80 -29.73 46.95
N ARG A 7 8.35 -28.52 47.35
CA ARG A 7 8.55 -27.30 46.55
C ARG A 7 10.03 -26.90 46.61
N THR A 8 10.73 -27.01 45.50
CA THR A 8 12.03 -26.39 45.26
C THR A 8 11.84 -25.15 44.40
N ARG A 9 12.30 -24.01 44.92
CA ARG A 9 12.31 -22.71 44.27
C ARG A 9 13.55 -22.67 43.37
N THR A 10 13.37 -22.94 42.08
CA THR A 10 14.45 -22.90 41.10
C THR A 10 14.54 -21.51 40.47
N ARG A 11 15.76 -20.97 40.45
CA ARG A 11 16.19 -19.69 39.91
C ARG A 11 15.81 -19.62 38.42
N ALA A 12 15.12 -18.56 38.00
CA ALA A 12 14.81 -18.30 36.60
C ALA A 12 16.11 -18.20 35.80
N ALA A 13 16.39 -19.22 34.99
CA ALA A 13 17.34 -19.14 33.91
C ALA A 13 16.60 -18.55 32.70
N ASN A 14 17.24 -17.58 32.05
CA ASN A 14 16.79 -16.93 30.82
C ASN A 14 16.16 -17.92 29.83
N SER A 15 14.84 -17.88 29.70
CA SER A 15 14.16 -18.42 28.53
C SER A 15 14.43 -17.46 27.38
N ALA A 16 15.31 -17.87 26.46
CA ALA A 16 15.26 -17.36 25.09
C ALA A 16 13.79 -17.48 24.64
N GLY A 17 13.19 -16.33 24.28
CA GLY A 17 11.76 -16.21 24.08
C GLY A 17 11.23 -17.24 23.10
N VAL A 18 10.10 -17.86 23.45
CA VAL A 18 9.30 -18.63 22.49
C VAL A 18 8.99 -17.68 21.35
N ALA A 19 9.59 -17.90 20.17
CA ALA A 19 9.26 -17.14 18.99
C ALA A 19 7.77 -17.36 18.73
N THR A 20 6.95 -16.34 18.98
CA THR A 20 5.53 -16.38 18.67
C THR A 20 5.38 -16.58 17.17
N VAL A 21 4.64 -17.61 16.77
CA VAL A 21 4.32 -17.87 15.37
C VAL A 21 3.64 -16.64 14.80
N THR A 22 4.21 -16.07 13.72
CA THR A 22 3.62 -14.87 13.09
C THR A 22 2.32 -15.24 12.36
N PRO A 23 1.42 -14.28 12.07
CA PRO A 23 0.21 -14.57 11.31
C PRO A 23 0.47 -15.22 9.94
N ILE A 24 1.53 -14.81 9.24
CA ILE A 24 1.91 -15.41 7.95
C ILE A 24 2.42 -16.84 8.13
N GLN A 25 3.24 -17.10 9.16
CA GLN A 25 3.66 -18.47 9.50
C GLN A 25 2.46 -19.37 9.83
N ALA A 26 1.49 -18.85 10.60
CA ALA A 26 0.27 -19.56 10.94
C ALA A 26 -0.61 -19.84 9.70
N PHE A 27 -0.61 -18.95 8.71
CA PHE A 27 -1.26 -19.20 7.42
C PHE A 27 -0.61 -20.38 6.68
N PHE A 28 0.70 -20.34 6.46
CA PHE A 28 1.38 -21.41 5.72
C PHE A 28 1.37 -22.76 6.45
N ALA A 29 1.31 -22.75 7.78
CA ALA A 29 1.18 -23.97 8.60
C ALA A 29 -0.12 -24.77 8.31
N GLN A 30 -1.15 -24.15 7.71
CA GLN A 30 -2.36 -24.85 7.28
C GLN A 30 -2.13 -25.76 6.07
N TYR A 31 -0.98 -25.61 5.40
CA TYR A 31 -0.62 -26.32 4.18
C TYR A 31 0.69 -27.11 4.36
N PRO A 32 0.71 -28.16 5.21
CA PRO A 32 1.94 -28.86 5.59
C PRO A 32 2.68 -29.54 4.42
N ALA A 33 2.01 -29.74 3.29
CA ALA A 33 2.63 -30.27 2.07
C ALA A 33 3.50 -29.23 1.33
N PHE A 34 3.38 -27.94 1.65
CA PHE A 34 4.21 -26.87 1.10
C PHE A 34 5.35 -26.53 2.08
N ALA A 35 6.59 -26.58 1.59
CA ALA A 35 7.78 -26.26 2.39
C ALA A 35 7.99 -24.75 2.48
N TYR A 36 7.34 -24.11 3.45
CA TYR A 36 7.47 -22.68 3.70
C TYR A 36 8.83 -22.32 4.32
N ASP A 37 9.48 -21.29 3.77
CA ASP A 37 10.72 -20.69 4.26
C ASP A 37 10.43 -19.29 4.85
N PRO A 38 10.54 -19.08 6.17
CA PRO A 38 10.24 -17.79 6.79
C PRO A 38 11.20 -16.65 6.40
N SER A 39 12.29 -16.92 5.69
CA SER A 39 13.25 -15.89 5.24
C SER A 39 12.98 -15.35 3.83
N GLU A 40 12.05 -15.96 3.09
CA GLU A 40 11.70 -15.61 1.71
C GLU A 40 10.42 -14.77 1.61
N GLU A 41 10.24 -14.07 0.49
CA GLU A 41 9.08 -13.19 0.26
C GLU A 41 7.75 -13.94 0.30
N THR A 42 6.79 -13.39 1.07
CA THR A 42 5.50 -14.04 1.36
C THR A 42 4.72 -14.36 0.08
N MET A 43 4.54 -13.36 -0.79
CA MET A 43 3.71 -13.53 -1.99
C MET A 43 4.35 -14.45 -3.03
N LYS A 44 5.69 -14.46 -3.13
CA LYS A 44 6.42 -15.40 -4.00
C LYS A 44 6.13 -16.84 -3.57
N GLN A 45 6.22 -17.12 -2.27
CA GLN A 45 5.92 -18.43 -1.70
C GLN A 45 4.44 -18.80 -1.85
N PHE A 46 3.52 -17.85 -1.66
CA PHE A 46 2.10 -18.08 -1.90
C PHE A 46 1.81 -18.53 -3.35
N TRP A 47 2.40 -17.87 -4.35
CA TRP A 47 2.24 -18.29 -5.75
C TRP A 47 2.89 -19.64 -6.04
N ASN A 48 4.03 -19.97 -5.40
CA ASN A 48 4.64 -21.29 -5.50
C ASN A 48 3.71 -22.38 -4.95
N MET A 49 3.10 -22.13 -3.79
CA MET A 49 2.14 -23.03 -3.16
C MET A 49 0.93 -23.30 -4.08
N LEU A 50 0.33 -22.25 -4.65
CA LEU A 50 -0.80 -22.42 -5.57
C LEU A 50 -0.44 -23.24 -6.81
N ARG A 51 0.79 -23.09 -7.34
CA ARG A 51 1.28 -23.90 -8.45
C ARG A 51 1.46 -25.36 -8.05
N GLN A 52 2.00 -25.63 -6.86
CA GLN A 52 2.21 -26.99 -6.37
C GLN A 52 0.89 -27.74 -6.16
N PHE A 53 -0.15 -27.06 -5.68
CA PHE A 53 -1.48 -27.67 -5.47
C PHE A 53 -2.38 -27.62 -6.70
N GLU A 54 -1.88 -27.10 -7.82
CA GLU A 54 -2.63 -26.97 -9.07
C GLU A 54 -3.93 -26.15 -8.92
N TRP A 55 -3.97 -25.21 -7.97
CA TRP A 55 -5.12 -24.32 -7.70
C TRP A 55 -5.22 -23.16 -8.71
N GLY A 56 -4.83 -23.40 -9.96
CA GLY A 56 -4.99 -22.45 -11.06
C GLY A 56 -6.38 -22.47 -11.71
N GLY A 57 -7.21 -23.47 -11.38
CA GLY A 57 -8.52 -23.73 -11.99
C GLY A 57 -9.68 -22.91 -11.42
N VAL A 58 -10.90 -23.27 -11.84
CA VAL A 58 -12.17 -22.57 -11.52
C VAL A 58 -12.65 -22.84 -10.08
N ASN A 59 -11.92 -23.63 -9.31
CA ASN A 59 -12.30 -23.94 -7.93
C ASN A 59 -11.95 -22.78 -6.99
N GLY A 60 -12.83 -22.52 -6.02
CA GLY A 60 -12.71 -21.38 -5.08
C GLY A 60 -11.53 -21.46 -4.11
N ASP A 61 -10.76 -22.55 -4.09
CA ASP A 61 -9.62 -22.76 -3.19
C ASP A 61 -8.58 -21.64 -3.30
N ARG A 62 -8.32 -21.17 -4.53
CA ARG A 62 -7.45 -20.03 -4.77
C ARG A 62 -7.95 -18.77 -4.08
N ASP A 63 -9.25 -18.47 -4.20
CA ASP A 63 -9.83 -17.26 -3.64
C ASP A 63 -9.86 -17.31 -2.11
N VAL A 64 -10.15 -18.47 -1.54
CA VAL A 64 -10.09 -18.72 -0.09
C VAL A 64 -8.65 -18.54 0.42
N ALA A 65 -7.67 -19.20 -0.20
CA ALA A 65 -6.27 -19.08 0.19
C ALA A 65 -5.74 -17.65 0.02
N LEU A 66 -6.15 -16.97 -1.07
CA LEU A 66 -5.77 -15.58 -1.34
C LEU A 66 -6.38 -14.61 -0.32
N SER A 67 -7.62 -14.86 0.12
CA SER A 67 -8.23 -14.10 1.22
C SER A 67 -7.46 -14.33 2.52
N GLY A 68 -7.17 -15.59 2.86
CA GLY A 68 -6.46 -15.97 4.08
C GLY A 68 -5.07 -15.36 4.18
N ILE A 69 -4.27 -15.38 3.10
CA ILE A 69 -2.92 -14.78 3.15
C ILE A 69 -2.99 -13.25 3.29
N ARG A 70 -3.99 -12.60 2.69
CA ARG A 70 -4.17 -11.15 2.83
C ARG A 70 -4.56 -10.78 4.26
N ASP A 71 -5.41 -11.58 4.90
CA ASP A 71 -5.74 -11.39 6.31
C ASP A 71 -4.52 -11.60 7.21
N ALA A 72 -3.67 -12.57 6.91
CA ALA A 72 -2.42 -12.80 7.62
C ALA A 72 -1.42 -11.63 7.45
N ILE A 73 -1.28 -11.09 6.23
CA ILE A 73 -0.47 -9.90 5.95
C ILE A 73 -0.97 -8.70 6.77
N ALA A 74 -2.29 -8.50 6.83
CA ALA A 74 -2.88 -7.42 7.60
C ALA A 74 -2.58 -7.52 9.10
N GLN A 75 -2.74 -8.73 9.66
CA GLN A 75 -2.47 -9.01 11.07
C GLN A 75 -0.98 -8.83 11.38
N GLN A 76 -0.09 -9.38 10.55
CA GLN A 76 1.35 -9.24 10.74
C GLN A 76 1.80 -7.78 10.62
N PHE A 77 1.20 -7.00 9.72
CA PHE A 77 1.43 -5.55 9.67
C PHE A 77 1.08 -4.88 11.00
N ASN A 78 -0.10 -5.20 11.56
CA ASN A 78 -0.55 -4.63 12.82
C ASN A 78 0.35 -5.04 14.00
N ASP A 79 0.90 -6.26 13.97
CA ASP A 79 1.85 -6.74 14.99
C ASP A 79 3.19 -5.97 14.92
N ILE A 80 3.71 -5.72 13.72
CA ILE A 80 5.00 -5.04 13.51
C ILE A 80 4.90 -3.54 13.79
N TYR A 81 3.91 -2.88 13.18
CA TYR A 81 3.84 -1.41 13.15
C TYR A 81 2.78 -0.84 14.09
N GLY A 82 1.84 -1.65 14.57
CA GLY A 82 0.70 -1.22 15.37
C GLY A 82 -0.57 -0.99 14.55
N GLY A 83 -1.72 -1.29 15.16
CA GLY A 83 -3.05 -1.15 14.53
C GLY A 83 -3.82 0.12 14.91
N ASN A 84 -3.28 1.00 15.76
CA ASN A 84 -3.99 2.19 16.25
C ASN A 84 -3.55 3.48 15.54
N ALA A 85 -4.43 4.08 14.73
CA ALA A 85 -4.13 5.33 14.01
C ALA A 85 -3.94 6.55 14.91
N GLU A 86 -4.29 6.49 16.19
CA GLU A 86 -4.05 7.54 17.17
C GLU A 86 -2.75 7.33 17.97
N ASP A 87 -1.98 6.27 17.67
CA ASP A 87 -0.68 6.02 18.28
C ASP A 87 0.43 6.71 17.48
N LEU A 88 1.00 7.80 18.03
CA LEU A 88 2.13 8.50 17.43
C LEU A 88 3.35 7.58 17.26
N GLY A 89 3.64 6.70 18.22
CA GLY A 89 4.79 5.80 18.16
C GLY A 89 4.67 4.76 17.03
N ALA A 90 3.44 4.33 16.70
CA ALA A 90 3.17 3.50 15.54
C ALA A 90 3.50 4.23 14.23
N TRP A 91 3.08 5.49 14.12
CA TRP A 91 3.38 6.32 12.95
C TRP A 91 4.88 6.63 12.82
N GLN A 92 5.56 6.91 13.93
CA GLN A 92 6.98 7.21 13.94
C GLN A 92 7.81 6.00 13.48
N ARG A 93 7.54 4.80 14.01
CA ARG A 93 8.17 3.55 13.53
C ARG A 93 7.99 3.34 12.03
N LEU A 94 6.80 3.61 11.52
CA LEU A 94 6.52 3.48 10.10
C LEU A 94 7.31 4.53 9.29
N CYS A 95 7.32 5.79 9.74
CA CYS A 95 8.11 6.86 9.13
C CYS A 95 9.62 6.58 9.16
N GLU A 96 10.16 6.02 10.24
CA GLU A 96 11.57 5.62 10.32
C GLU A 96 11.93 4.53 9.31
N MET A 97 10.98 3.66 9.00
CA MET A 97 11.19 2.58 8.04
C MET A 97 11.15 3.09 6.59
N VAL A 98 10.17 3.95 6.25
CA VAL A 98 9.93 4.36 4.85
C VAL A 98 10.31 5.81 4.51
N GLY A 99 10.70 6.62 5.48
CA GLY A 99 10.90 8.05 5.31
C GLY A 99 12.38 8.42 5.16
N GLU A 100 12.64 9.37 4.26
CA GLU A 100 13.89 10.13 4.23
C GLU A 100 13.63 11.48 4.89
N GLY A 101 13.97 11.62 6.18
CA GLY A 101 13.85 12.88 6.90
C GLY A 101 13.59 12.74 8.39
N ASP A 102 13.38 13.88 9.05
CA ASP A 102 13.11 13.92 10.48
C ASP A 102 11.80 13.22 10.82
N VAL A 103 11.85 12.36 11.83
CA VAL A 103 10.69 11.66 12.37
C VAL A 103 9.69 12.69 12.90
N PRO A 104 8.45 12.75 12.37
CA PRO A 104 7.51 13.78 12.77
C PRO A 104 7.15 13.68 14.26
N THR A 105 6.98 14.83 14.91
CA THR A 105 6.69 14.92 16.35
C THR A 105 5.21 14.93 16.68
N ASN A 106 4.32 14.84 15.67
CA ASN A 106 2.88 14.77 15.86
C ASN A 106 2.18 13.95 14.78
N ILE A 107 1.01 13.41 15.12
CA ILE A 107 0.24 12.45 14.31
C ILE A 107 -0.18 13.04 12.95
N ASN A 108 -0.55 14.32 12.91
CA ASN A 108 -1.00 14.97 11.67
C ASN A 108 0.15 15.07 10.65
N ALA A 109 1.34 15.42 11.12
CA ALA A 109 2.54 15.45 10.29
C ALA A 109 2.93 14.05 9.80
N SER A 110 2.87 13.02 10.67
CA SER A 110 3.14 11.65 10.24
C SER A 110 2.14 11.16 9.20
N ARG A 111 0.84 11.41 9.39
CA ARG A 111 -0.20 11.08 8.40
C ARG A 111 0.05 11.79 7.07
N ALA A 112 0.48 13.05 7.09
CA ALA A 112 0.78 13.81 5.88
C ALA A 112 2.01 13.27 5.14
N ALA A 113 3.09 12.93 5.87
CA ALA A 113 4.28 12.32 5.32
C ALA A 113 3.96 10.96 4.66
N MET A 114 3.26 10.08 5.38
CA MET A 114 2.89 8.75 4.90
C MET A 114 1.94 8.76 3.68
N LYS A 115 1.15 9.82 3.49
CA LYS A 115 0.34 9.99 2.27
C LYS A 115 1.16 10.22 1.02
N ARG A 116 2.36 10.78 1.15
CA ARG A 116 3.26 11.07 0.03
C ARG A 116 4.15 9.90 -0.35
N ILE A 117 4.20 8.89 0.52
CA ILE A 117 4.98 7.67 0.30
C ILE A 117 4.08 6.63 -0.35
N PHE A 118 4.59 6.02 -1.42
CA PHE A 118 3.95 4.92 -2.11
C PHE A 118 4.86 3.70 -1.94
N VAL A 119 4.38 2.70 -1.20
CA VAL A 119 5.12 1.48 -0.86
C VAL A 119 4.16 0.29 -0.85
N ASN A 120 4.64 -0.90 -1.19
CA ASN A 120 3.80 -2.09 -1.19
C ASN A 120 3.73 -2.71 0.22
N ILE A 121 2.53 -3.02 0.68
CA ILE A 121 2.28 -3.59 2.01
C ILE A 121 2.94 -4.95 2.20
N CYS A 122 3.04 -5.77 1.14
CA CYS A 122 3.71 -7.06 1.22
C CYS A 122 5.20 -6.87 1.55
N ASP A 123 5.85 -5.88 0.93
CA ASP A 123 7.26 -5.58 1.20
C ASP A 123 7.47 -5.05 2.62
N LEU A 124 6.50 -4.28 3.15
CA LEU A 124 6.55 -3.79 4.54
C LEU A 124 6.55 -4.93 5.57
N VAL A 125 5.78 -5.99 5.34
CA VAL A 125 5.69 -7.13 6.27
C VAL A 125 6.79 -8.15 6.06
N ASP A 126 7.36 -8.22 4.85
CA ASP A 126 8.49 -9.08 4.52
C ASP A 126 9.83 -8.50 5.00
N TYR A 127 9.96 -7.16 5.10
CA TYR A 127 11.21 -6.49 5.47
C TYR A 127 11.90 -7.04 6.74
N PRO A 128 11.20 -7.27 7.88
CA PRO A 128 11.85 -7.82 9.06
C PRO A 128 12.47 -9.21 8.84
N ALA A 129 11.92 -10.01 7.93
CA ALA A 129 12.42 -11.35 7.62
C ALA A 129 13.52 -11.32 6.54
N THR A 130 13.27 -10.61 5.44
CA THR A 130 14.18 -10.58 4.27
C THR A 130 15.35 -9.63 4.45
N GLN A 131 15.22 -8.63 5.34
CA GLN A 131 16.14 -7.50 5.49
C GLN A 131 16.36 -6.69 4.19
N VAL A 132 15.51 -6.89 3.18
CA VAL A 132 15.53 -6.14 1.92
C VAL A 132 14.63 -4.93 2.05
N ARG A 133 15.20 -3.72 1.98
CA ARG A 133 14.45 -2.46 2.11
C ARG A 133 13.31 -2.40 1.08
N PRO A 134 12.07 -2.09 1.50
CA PRO A 134 10.95 -1.93 0.59
C PRO A 134 11.21 -0.81 -0.42
N PRO A 135 10.98 -1.04 -1.73
CA PRO A 135 11.04 0.01 -2.73
C PRO A 135 10.03 1.11 -2.43
N LEU A 136 10.49 2.36 -2.52
CA LEU A 136 9.65 3.55 -2.40
C LEU A 136 9.38 4.12 -3.79
N PHE A 137 8.13 4.46 -4.06
CA PHE A 137 7.69 5.00 -5.34
C PHE A 137 7.25 6.45 -5.18
N SER A 138 7.36 7.21 -6.28
CA SER A 138 6.95 8.61 -6.32
C SER A 138 5.48 8.77 -6.68
N THR A 139 4.87 7.75 -7.30
CA THR A 139 3.47 7.79 -7.74
C THR A 139 2.71 6.50 -7.45
N GLU A 140 1.38 6.61 -7.40
CA GLU A 140 0.48 5.45 -7.30
C GLU A 140 0.55 4.56 -8.56
N VAL A 141 0.90 5.13 -9.71
CA VAL A 141 1.05 4.39 -10.97
C VAL A 141 2.27 3.47 -10.92
N GLU A 142 3.42 4.00 -10.51
CA GLU A 142 4.66 3.22 -10.33
C GLU A 142 4.46 2.08 -9.32
N LEU A 143 3.85 2.39 -8.17
CA LEU A 143 3.50 1.37 -7.19
C LEU A 143 2.56 0.31 -7.78
N ALA A 144 1.55 0.71 -8.55
CA ALA A 144 0.62 -0.21 -9.16
C ALA A 144 1.28 -1.13 -10.20
N GLU A 145 2.16 -0.58 -11.04
CA GLU A 145 2.94 -1.34 -12.01
C GLU A 145 3.82 -2.38 -11.32
N TYR A 146 4.60 -1.95 -10.32
CA TYR A 146 5.43 -2.85 -9.50
C TYR A 146 4.59 -3.95 -8.83
N SER A 147 3.47 -3.56 -8.20
CA SER A 147 2.62 -4.51 -7.47
C SER A 147 2.03 -5.58 -8.39
N ARG A 148 1.67 -5.22 -9.62
CA ARG A 148 1.11 -6.15 -10.61
C ARG A 148 2.18 -7.06 -11.19
N SER A 149 3.33 -6.52 -11.58
CA SER A 149 4.42 -7.30 -12.17
C SER A 149 4.98 -8.34 -11.20
N ASN A 150 4.95 -8.04 -9.90
CA ASN A 150 5.42 -8.95 -8.84
C ASN A 150 4.30 -9.80 -8.22
N GLY A 151 3.04 -9.64 -8.65
CA GLY A 151 1.91 -10.36 -8.05
C GLY A 151 1.63 -9.99 -6.58
N LYS A 152 2.12 -8.83 -6.11
CA LYS A 152 1.99 -8.32 -4.75
C LYS A 152 0.77 -7.38 -4.64
N ILE A 153 -0.43 -7.93 -4.79
CA ILE A 153 -1.66 -7.13 -4.80
C ILE A 153 -2.41 -7.27 -3.47
N TYR A 154 -2.32 -6.23 -2.65
CA TYR A 154 -3.13 -6.07 -1.45
C TYR A 154 -4.41 -5.26 -1.76
N PRO A 155 -5.61 -5.73 -1.35
CA PRO A 155 -6.87 -5.08 -1.67
C PRO A 155 -7.06 -3.81 -0.82
N ARG A 156 -7.85 -2.87 -1.34
CA ARG A 156 -8.24 -1.66 -0.59
C ARG A 156 -9.27 -1.96 0.50
N ASP A 157 -10.01 -3.05 0.35
CA ASP A 157 -11.04 -3.46 1.28
C ASP A 157 -10.59 -4.80 1.88
N ASN A 158 -10.10 -4.75 3.12
CA ASN A 158 -9.77 -5.93 3.92
C ASN A 158 -10.29 -5.71 5.34
N ALA A 159 -10.90 -6.73 5.95
CA ALA A 159 -11.55 -6.63 7.26
C ALA A 159 -10.58 -6.22 8.39
N TYR A 160 -9.31 -6.59 8.27
CA TYR A 160 -8.25 -6.31 9.23
C TYR A 160 -7.44 -5.05 8.88
N ALA A 161 -7.78 -4.37 7.79
CA ALA A 161 -7.18 -3.08 7.42
C ALA A 161 -7.77 -1.91 8.24
N GLY A 162 -7.58 -2.01 9.55
CA GLY A 162 -7.85 -0.94 10.51
C GLY A 162 -6.70 0.07 10.62
N GLY A 163 -6.94 1.14 11.37
CA GLY A 163 -5.91 2.08 11.82
C GLY A 163 -4.92 2.53 10.74
N LEU A 164 -3.62 2.26 10.98
CA LEU A 164 -2.49 2.67 10.14
C LEU A 164 -2.58 2.06 8.75
N LEU A 165 -2.88 0.76 8.66
CA LEU A 165 -2.87 0.03 7.39
C LEU A 165 -3.83 0.67 6.39
N ARG A 166 -5.00 1.14 6.86
CA ARG A 166 -5.99 1.84 6.02
C ARG A 166 -5.44 3.09 5.32
N PHE A 167 -4.51 3.81 5.95
CA PHE A 167 -3.90 5.02 5.36
C PHE A 167 -2.83 4.69 4.31
N LEU A 168 -2.29 3.49 4.32
CA LEU A 168 -1.32 3.01 3.34
C LEU A 168 -1.97 2.42 2.09
N LEU A 169 -3.26 2.08 2.14
CA LEU A 169 -3.95 1.48 1.00
C LEU A 169 -3.94 2.43 -0.21
N ARG A 170 -3.66 1.85 -1.37
CA ARG A 170 -3.59 2.52 -2.67
C ARG A 170 -4.39 1.74 -3.71
N LYS A 171 -4.80 2.42 -4.77
CA LYS A 171 -5.52 1.83 -5.90
C LYS A 171 -4.55 1.12 -6.83
N ILE A 172 -4.35 -0.18 -6.61
CA ILE A 172 -3.47 -0.98 -7.46
C ILE A 172 -4.12 -1.38 -8.79
N LYS A 173 -5.44 -1.59 -8.87
CA LYS A 173 -6.12 -2.01 -10.12
C LYS A 173 -6.45 -0.85 -11.07
N HIS A 174 -6.76 0.32 -10.52
CA HIS A 174 -7.08 1.53 -11.28
C HIS A 174 -6.41 2.73 -10.60
N PRO A 175 -5.08 2.89 -10.75
CA PRO A 175 -4.34 3.96 -10.09
C PRO A 175 -4.85 5.32 -10.56
N SER A 176 -4.97 6.27 -9.63
CA SER A 176 -5.33 7.63 -9.99
C SER A 176 -4.15 8.28 -10.72
N GLN A 177 -4.39 8.78 -11.93
CA GLN A 177 -3.43 9.64 -12.62
C GLN A 177 -3.34 10.95 -11.84
N HIS A 178 -2.38 11.07 -10.91
CA HIS A 178 -2.14 12.34 -10.27
C HIS A 178 -1.54 13.28 -11.33
N ARG A 179 -2.39 14.08 -11.99
CA ARG A 179 -1.95 15.25 -12.74
C ARG A 179 -1.29 16.17 -11.72
N GLY A 180 0.01 16.42 -11.88
CA GLY A 180 0.72 17.45 -11.13
C GLY A 180 -0.09 18.74 -11.13
N GLY A 181 -0.07 19.46 -10.01
CA GLY A 181 -0.86 20.68 -9.84
C GLY A 181 -0.71 21.63 -11.03
N SER A 182 -1.79 21.80 -11.78
CA SER A 182 -1.92 22.94 -12.67
C SER A 182 -2.29 24.13 -11.80
N THR A 183 -1.31 24.95 -11.45
CA THR A 183 -1.53 26.37 -11.21
C THR A 183 -1.90 27.02 -12.54
N GLY A 184 -3.08 26.69 -13.04
CA GLY A 184 -3.71 27.39 -14.15
C GLY A 184 -4.53 28.53 -13.59
N ARG A 185 -3.95 29.74 -13.62
CA ARG A 185 -4.69 31.01 -13.56
C ARG A 185 -5.74 31.00 -14.67
N GLY A 186 -6.91 30.45 -14.40
CA GLY A 186 -8.11 30.61 -15.21
C GLY A 186 -8.73 31.95 -14.86
N GLY A 187 -8.35 32.98 -15.61
CA GLY A 187 -8.91 34.32 -15.50
C GLY A 187 -10.43 34.29 -15.62
N GLY A 188 -11.09 34.97 -14.69
CA GLY A 188 -12.54 35.05 -14.60
C GLY A 188 -13.16 35.62 -15.86
N SER A 189 -14.17 34.93 -16.38
CA SER A 189 -15.13 35.47 -17.33
C SER A 189 -16.03 36.49 -16.61
N GLY A 190 -15.57 37.74 -16.59
CA GLY A 190 -16.35 38.90 -16.16
C GLY A 190 -17.29 39.37 -17.27
N ARG A 191 -18.57 39.48 -16.92
CA ARG A 191 -19.68 39.99 -17.74
C ARG A 191 -19.50 41.46 -18.12
N GLY A 192 -20.01 41.83 -19.30
CA GLY A 192 -20.93 42.96 -19.42
C GLY A 192 -20.46 44.22 -20.16
N GLY A 193 -21.13 44.49 -21.28
CA GLY A 193 -21.73 45.80 -21.58
C GLY A 193 -20.85 46.91 -22.17
N GLY A 194 -21.14 47.31 -23.42
CA GLY A 194 -20.64 48.58 -23.96
C GLY A 194 -21.14 48.85 -25.38
N ARG A 195 -22.10 49.76 -25.50
CA ARG A 195 -22.70 50.29 -26.75
C ARG A 195 -21.78 51.31 -27.44
N GLY A 196 -21.94 51.49 -28.75
CA GLY A 196 -21.54 52.72 -29.48
C GLY A 196 -21.02 52.42 -30.89
N ARG A 197 -21.86 52.44 -31.93
CA ARG A 197 -22.14 53.57 -32.84
C ARG A 197 -20.91 54.19 -33.53
N GLY A 198 -20.85 54.04 -34.86
CA GLY A 198 -20.62 55.18 -35.75
C GLY A 198 -19.51 55.07 -36.81
N GLY A 199 -19.91 54.99 -38.09
CA GLY A 199 -19.47 55.96 -39.09
C GLY A 199 -18.47 55.54 -40.19
N GLY A 200 -18.85 55.81 -41.45
CA GLY A 200 -17.96 56.05 -42.61
C GLY A 200 -17.84 54.89 -43.60
N ARG A 201 -18.62 54.78 -44.70
CA ARG A 201 -18.57 55.51 -46.00
C ARG A 201 -17.20 55.52 -46.70
N GLY A 202 -17.16 54.97 -47.92
CA GLY A 202 -16.19 55.26 -48.98
C GLY A 202 -15.88 54.03 -49.85
N ARG A 203 -16.62 53.78 -50.94
CA ARG A 203 -16.42 54.25 -52.33
C ARG A 203 -15.31 53.53 -53.12
N GLY A 204 -15.72 52.95 -54.25
CA GLY A 204 -14.94 52.72 -55.47
C GLY A 204 -14.21 51.38 -55.52
N GLY A 205 -14.23 50.59 -56.60
CA GLY A 205 -14.78 50.74 -57.94
C GLY A 205 -14.06 49.75 -58.87
N ARG A 206 -14.79 49.25 -59.89
CA ARG A 206 -14.32 48.77 -61.21
C ARG A 206 -13.36 47.55 -61.24
N ARG A 207 -13.77 46.39 -61.78
CA ARG A 207 -13.90 45.95 -63.20
C ARG A 207 -12.64 45.18 -63.71
N GLY A 208 -12.91 44.05 -64.36
CA GLY A 208 -12.01 43.20 -65.18
C GLY A 208 -12.12 41.74 -64.71
N ARG A 209 -12.79 40.78 -65.37
CA ARG A 209 -12.66 40.24 -66.75
C ARG A 209 -11.18 39.90 -67.03
N ALA A 210 -10.75 38.71 -67.41
CA ALA A 210 -11.38 37.67 -68.20
C ALA A 210 -10.75 36.28 -67.93
N SER A 211 -11.44 35.28 -68.49
CA SER A 211 -11.10 33.87 -68.66
C SER A 211 -9.73 33.60 -69.31
N ASN A 212 -9.09 32.48 -68.94
CA ASN A 212 -9.03 31.26 -69.75
C ASN A 212 -8.65 30.07 -68.87
#